data_AF-A0A955TZS4-F1
#
_entry.id   AF-A0A955TZS4-F1
#
_cell.length_a   1.000
_cell.length_b   1.000
_cell.length_c   1.000
_cell.angle_alpha   90.00
_cell.angle_beta   90.00
_cell.angle_gamma   90.00
#
_symmetry.space_group_name_H-M   'P 1'
#
loop_
_entity.id
_entity.type
_entity.pdbx_description
1 polymer ?
#
loop_
_entity_poly.entity_id
_entity_poly.type
_entity_poly.pdbx_seq_one_letter_code
_entity_poly.pdbx_strand_id
1 'polypeptide(L)'
;MVLNWEDIAGLGFVLWVVFTALFYLVLYMAVLNITDDKLGNSPLKFPVLLALAVPGAFFIAIFNYNPMILFFLMLVSNYFRLRDKTHLGNEKNPGPPVNKPLFYASSFGYLVALYALSAWFQHPVELDGMTKPYWKSWFTEVPH
;
A
#
# COMPACT_ATOMS: atom_id res chain seq x y z
N MET A 1 -4.83 10.56 -8.66
CA MET A 1 -5.08 10.53 -10.10
C MET A 1 -5.97 9.36 -10.46
N VAL A 2 -7.24 9.63 -10.75
CA VAL A 2 -8.06 8.78 -11.61
C VAL A 2 -7.76 9.28 -13.02
N LEU A 3 -7.30 8.40 -13.92
CA LEU A 3 -7.15 8.77 -15.33
C LEU A 3 -8.55 8.98 -15.89
N ASN A 4 -8.83 10.18 -16.40
CA ASN A 4 -9.97 10.35 -17.29
C ASN A 4 -9.60 9.78 -18.66
N TRP A 5 -10.62 9.39 -19.43
CA TRP A 5 -10.42 8.82 -20.77
C TRP A 5 -9.59 9.74 -21.69
N GLU A 6 -9.72 11.05 -21.49
CA GLU A 6 -9.04 12.10 -22.24
C GLU A 6 -7.53 12.17 -21.94
N ASP A 7 -7.08 11.67 -20.77
CA ASP A 7 -5.68 11.74 -20.34
C ASP A 7 -4.84 10.56 -20.85
N ILE A 8 -5.48 9.54 -21.44
CA ILE A 8 -4.86 8.25 -21.83
C ILE A 8 -3.80 8.41 -22.91
N ALA A 9 -3.93 9.41 -23.80
CA ALA A 9 -2.97 9.65 -24.89
C ALA A 9 -1.90 10.71 -24.57
N GLY A 10 -1.82 11.21 -23.34
CA GLY A 10 -1.00 12.37 -22.98
C GLY A 10 0.03 12.14 -21.86
N LEU A 11 0.69 13.23 -21.45
CA LEU A 11 1.64 13.27 -20.32
C LEU A 11 1.01 12.76 -19.01
N GLY A 12 -0.30 12.94 -18.84
CA GLY A 12 -1.04 12.46 -17.68
C GLY A 12 -0.95 10.94 -17.50
N PHE A 13 -1.06 10.17 -18.59
CA PHE A 13 -0.88 8.71 -18.55
C PHE A 13 0.53 8.31 -18.11
N VAL A 14 1.56 8.97 -18.65
CA VAL A 14 2.97 8.69 -18.27
C VAL A 14 3.20 8.96 -16.79
N LEU A 15 2.75 10.12 -16.28
CA LEU A 15 2.87 10.46 -14.86
C LEU A 15 2.12 9.45 -13.99
N TRP A 16 0.93 9.03 -14.40
CA TRP A 16 0.18 8.01 -13.68
C TRP A 16 0.92 6.66 -13.64
N VAL A 17 1.49 6.20 -14.75
CA VAL A 17 2.30 4.97 -14.79
C VAL A 17 3.50 5.08 -13.87
N VAL A 18 4.21 6.22 -13.90
CA VAL A 18 5.37 6.48 -13.04
C VAL A 18 4.98 6.45 -11.57
N PHE A 19 3.91 7.15 -11.17
CA PHE A 19 3.43 7.12 -9.79
C PHE A 19 2.96 5.73 -9.36
N THR A 20 2.29 5.00 -10.24
CA THR A 20 1.88 3.60 -9.98
C THR A 20 3.10 2.73 -9.68
N ALA A 21 4.14 2.82 -10.53
CA ALA A 21 5.39 2.10 -10.34
C ALA A 21 6.09 2.51 -9.04
N LEU A 22 6.15 3.81 -8.73
CA LEU A 22 6.76 4.31 -7.50
C LEU A 22 6.04 3.83 -6.24
N PHE A 23 4.70 3.92 -6.20
CA PHE A 23 3.93 3.41 -5.07
C PHE A 23 4.07 1.90 -4.93
N TYR A 24 4.07 1.15 -6.04
CA TYR A 24 4.30 -0.28 -6.03
C TYR A 24 5.70 -0.64 -5.50
N LEU A 25 6.74 0.09 -5.92
CA LEU A 25 8.11 -0.17 -5.47
C LEU A 25 8.29 0.17 -3.99
N VAL A 26 7.84 1.35 -3.56
CA VAL A 26 8.10 1.83 -2.20
C VAL A 26 7.13 1.20 -1.20
N LEU A 27 5.82 1.30 -1.44
CA LEU A 27 4.82 0.88 -0.46
C LEU A 27 4.63 -0.64 -0.46
N TYR A 28 4.92 -1.34 -1.56
CA TYR A 28 4.80 -2.80 -1.59
C TYR A 28 6.15 -3.51 -1.52
N MET A 29 6.99 -3.37 -2.55
CA MET A 29 8.23 -4.15 -2.62
C MET A 29 9.18 -3.83 -1.47
N ALA A 30 9.46 -2.56 -1.21
CA ALA A 30 10.41 -2.16 -0.18
C ALA A 30 9.87 -2.45 1.22
N VAL A 31 8.65 -1.99 1.55
CA VAL A 31 8.04 -2.21 2.88
C VAL A 31 7.99 -3.70 3.24
N LEU A 32 7.45 -4.54 2.36
CA LEU A 32 7.30 -5.97 2.69
C LEU A 32 8.65 -6.70 2.73
N ASN A 33 9.58 -6.41 1.81
CA ASN A 33 10.88 -7.11 1.83
C ASN A 33 11.76 -6.66 3.00
N ILE A 34 11.86 -5.36 3.28
CA ILE A 34 12.64 -4.86 4.42
C ILE A 34 12.07 -5.38 5.74
N THR A 35 10.74 -5.40 5.87
CA THR A 35 10.08 -5.95 7.06
C THR A 35 10.34 -7.44 7.18
N ASP A 36 10.24 -8.20 6.08
CA ASP A 36 10.56 -9.63 6.09
C ASP A 36 11.99 -9.90 6.52
N ASP A 37 12.96 -9.14 6.00
CA ASP A 37 14.38 -9.32 6.29
C ASP A 37 14.72 -8.94 7.73
N LYS A 38 14.10 -7.89 8.27
CA LYS A 38 14.35 -7.42 9.65
C LYS A 38 13.62 -8.24 10.71
N LEU A 39 12.38 -8.64 10.45
CA LEU A 39 11.51 -9.25 11.47
C LEU A 39 11.34 -10.76 11.29
N GLY A 40 11.59 -11.32 10.09
CA GLY A 40 11.56 -12.76 9.86
C GLY A 40 10.29 -13.43 10.39
N ASN A 41 10.45 -14.39 11.30
CA ASN A 41 9.35 -15.13 11.93
C ASN A 41 8.77 -14.46 13.19
N SER A 42 9.14 -13.21 13.49
CA SER A 42 8.65 -12.50 14.68
C SER A 42 7.17 -12.14 14.55
N PRO A 43 6.33 -12.41 15.57
CA PRO A 43 4.92 -12.01 15.56
C PRO A 43 4.74 -10.49 15.52
N LEU A 44 5.74 -9.71 15.94
CA LEU A 44 5.74 -8.24 15.83
C LEU A 44 5.67 -7.75 14.38
N LYS A 45 5.94 -8.62 13.39
CA LYS A 45 5.77 -8.30 11.97
C LYS A 45 4.37 -7.78 11.65
N PHE A 46 3.34 -8.42 12.19
CA PHE A 46 1.95 -8.06 11.89
C PHE A 46 1.62 -6.62 12.34
N PRO A 47 1.77 -6.24 13.63
CA PRO A 47 1.47 -4.88 14.06
C PRO A 47 2.38 -3.83 13.42
N VAL A 48 3.67 -4.13 13.17
CA VAL A 48 4.58 -3.20 12.49
C VAL A 48 4.09 -2.88 11.08
N LEU A 49 3.68 -3.89 10.31
CA LEU A 49 3.14 -3.66 8.97
C LEU A 49 1.85 -2.84 9.01
N LEU A 50 0.93 -3.13 9.94
CA LEU A 50 -0.28 -2.32 10.09
C LEU A 50 0.06 -0.85 10.40
N ALA A 51 1.05 -0.58 11.25
CA ALA A 51 1.50 0.78 11.53
C ALA A 51 2.11 1.44 10.29
N LEU A 52 2.91 0.72 9.50
CA LEU A 52 3.50 1.22 8.25
C LEU A 52 2.46 1.46 7.15
N ALA A 53 1.30 0.82 7.21
CA ALA A 53 0.21 1.06 6.26
C ALA A 53 -0.36 2.48 6.39
N VAL A 54 -0.34 3.07 7.60
CA VAL A 54 -0.88 4.41 7.85
C VAL A 54 -0.20 5.51 7.02
N PRO A 55 1.13 5.72 7.12
CA PRO A 55 1.79 6.73 6.30
C PRO A 55 1.71 6.41 4.80
N GLY A 56 1.79 5.13 4.42
CA GLY A 56 1.65 4.73 3.01
C GLY A 56 0.28 5.08 2.44
N ALA A 57 -0.79 4.81 3.18
CA ALA A 57 -2.16 5.12 2.80
C ALA A 57 -2.38 6.64 2.71
N PHE A 58 -1.80 7.39 3.63
CA PHE A 58 -1.86 8.85 3.62
C PHE A 58 -1.16 9.45 2.40
N PHE A 59 0.00 8.91 1.99
CA PHE A 59 0.65 9.30 0.74
C PHE A 59 -0.24 9.05 -0.48
N ILE A 60 -0.85 7.86 -0.59
CA ILE A 60 -1.81 7.55 -1.66
C ILE A 60 -2.95 8.57 -1.68
N ALA A 61 -3.45 8.97 -0.50
CA ALA A 61 -4.51 9.95 -0.35
C ALA A 61 -4.12 11.37 -0.79
N ILE A 62 -2.94 11.86 -0.41
CA ILE A 62 -2.45 13.20 -0.79
C ILE A 62 -2.30 13.33 -2.31
N PHE A 63 -1.75 12.29 -2.97
CA PHE A 63 -1.62 12.26 -4.43
C PHE A 63 -2.94 11.90 -5.15
N ASN A 64 -4.04 11.78 -4.39
CA ASN A 64 -5.38 11.45 -4.85
C ASN A 64 -5.42 10.15 -5.68
N TYR A 65 -4.45 9.25 -5.50
CA TYR A 65 -4.25 8.07 -6.36
C TYR A 65 -5.35 7.02 -6.09
N ASN A 66 -5.90 6.40 -7.14
CA ASN A 66 -6.94 5.39 -6.96
C ASN A 66 -6.35 4.12 -6.30
N PRO A 67 -6.69 3.82 -5.04
CA PRO A 67 -6.06 2.74 -4.30
C PRO A 67 -6.42 1.35 -4.83
N MET A 68 -7.53 1.23 -5.56
CA MET A 68 -8.04 -0.06 -6.06
C MET A 68 -7.11 -0.73 -7.06
N ILE A 69 -6.58 0.05 -8.02
CA ILE A 69 -5.68 -0.48 -9.06
C ILE A 69 -4.40 -1.00 -8.42
N LEU A 70 -3.83 -0.20 -7.51
CA LEU A 70 -2.62 -0.54 -6.78
C LEU A 70 -2.85 -1.78 -5.90
N PHE A 71 -4.00 -1.86 -5.24
CA PHE A 71 -4.36 -3.01 -4.40
C PHE A 71 -4.39 -4.31 -5.20
N PHE A 72 -5.08 -4.36 -6.35
CA PHE A 72 -5.12 -5.58 -7.17
C PHE A 72 -3.75 -5.97 -7.71
N LEU A 73 -2.97 -4.99 -8.18
CA LEU A 73 -1.61 -5.24 -8.65
C LEU A 73 -0.74 -5.83 -7.54
N MET A 74 -0.76 -5.23 -6.35
CA MET A 74 -0.01 -5.73 -5.19
C MET A 74 -0.52 -7.08 -4.70
N LEU A 75 -1.83 -7.33 -4.73
CA LEU A 75 -2.44 -8.59 -4.30
C LEU A 75 -1.91 -9.77 -5.13
N VAL A 76 -1.98 -9.63 -6.46
CA VAL A 76 -1.49 -10.66 -7.40
C VAL A 76 0.01 -10.85 -7.24
N SER A 77 0.79 -9.77 -7.22
CA SER A 77 2.23 -9.85 -7.02
C SER A 77 2.62 -10.46 -5.67
N ASN A 78 1.86 -10.16 -4.60
CA ASN A 78 2.15 -10.67 -3.26
C ASN A 78 1.91 -12.17 -3.16
N TYR A 79 0.89 -12.68 -3.86
CA TYR A 79 0.65 -14.11 -3.95
C TYR A 79 1.87 -14.85 -4.51
N PHE A 80 2.42 -14.40 -5.65
CA PHE A 80 3.62 -14.99 -6.24
C PHE A 80 4.84 -14.82 -5.34
N ARG A 81 5.06 -13.62 -4.79
CA ARG A 81 6.17 -13.34 -3.85
C ARG A 81 6.18 -14.28 -2.65
N LEU A 82 5.02 -14.52 -2.03
CA LEU A 82 4.89 -15.41 -0.87
C LEU A 82 5.02 -16.87 -1.27
N ARG A 83 4.48 -17.28 -2.41
CA ARG A 83 4.70 -18.64 -2.96
C ARG A 83 6.19 -18.92 -3.10
N ASP A 84 6.94 -18.02 -3.71
CA ASP A 84 8.37 -18.19 -3.94
C ASP A 84 9.14 -18.23 -2.61
N LYS A 85 8.88 -17.29 -1.69
CA LYS A 85 9.55 -17.26 -0.37
C LYS A 85 9.26 -18.49 0.48
N THR A 86 8.03 -19.01 0.44
CA THR A 86 7.64 -20.18 1.25
C THR A 86 7.99 -21.53 0.60
N HIS A 87 8.31 -21.55 -0.69
CA HIS A 87 8.81 -22.73 -1.40
C HIS A 87 10.34 -22.79 -1.37
N LEU A 88 11.04 -21.68 -1.66
CA LEU A 88 12.50 -21.59 -1.69
C LEU A 88 13.16 -21.58 -0.30
N GLY A 89 12.40 -21.18 0.74
CA GLY A 89 12.85 -21.23 2.13
C GLY A 89 13.20 -22.64 2.62
N ASN A 90 12.79 -23.70 1.90
CA ASN A 90 13.17 -25.08 2.20
C ASN A 90 14.48 -25.53 1.54
N GLU A 91 14.95 -24.87 0.48
CA GLU A 91 16.09 -25.37 -0.31
C GLU A 91 17.36 -24.51 -0.16
N LYS A 92 17.23 -23.19 0.03
CA LYS A 92 18.39 -22.26 -0.12
C LYS A 92 18.93 -21.65 1.17
N ASN A 93 18.23 -21.80 2.30
CA ASN A 93 18.66 -21.25 3.59
C ASN A 93 18.39 -22.25 4.74
N PRO A 94 19.40 -22.78 5.45
CA PRO A 94 19.23 -23.74 6.55
C PRO A 94 18.75 -23.07 7.84
N GLY A 95 18.05 -21.94 7.74
CA GLY A 95 17.44 -21.24 8.86
C GLY A 95 16.17 -21.95 9.35
N PRO A 96 15.59 -21.52 10.48
CA PRO A 96 14.33 -22.05 10.96
C PRO A 96 13.23 -21.91 9.89
N PRO A 97 12.35 -22.91 9.73
CA PRO A 97 11.34 -22.91 8.68
C PRO A 97 10.46 -21.65 8.77
N VAL A 98 10.15 -21.07 7.62
CA VAL A 98 9.33 -19.85 7.54
C VAL A 98 7.92 -20.14 8.08
N ASN A 99 7.46 -19.33 9.04
CA ASN A 99 6.09 -19.40 9.53
C ASN A 99 5.13 -18.88 8.46
N LYS A 100 4.61 -19.79 7.63
CA LYS A 100 3.76 -19.46 6.48
C LYS A 100 2.50 -18.69 6.92
N PRO A 101 1.70 -19.13 7.91
CA PRO A 101 0.53 -18.38 8.36
C PRO A 101 0.86 -16.92 8.72
N LEU A 102 1.96 -16.69 9.44
CA LEU A 102 2.36 -15.34 9.84
C LEU A 102 2.75 -14.47 8.64
N PHE A 103 3.54 -14.98 7.69
CA PHE A 103 3.95 -14.22 6.50
C PHE A 103 2.75 -13.88 5.60
N TYR A 104 1.82 -14.82 5.43
CA TYR A 104 0.60 -14.59 4.67
C TYR A 104 -0.30 -13.57 5.38
N ALA A 105 -0.63 -13.79 6.66
CA ALA A 105 -1.51 -12.91 7.41
C ALA A 105 -0.96 -11.48 7.50
N SER A 106 0.33 -11.32 7.76
CA SER A 106 0.97 -10.00 7.87
C SER A 106 1.09 -9.28 6.53
N SER A 107 1.42 -9.98 5.44
CA SER A 107 1.54 -9.34 4.13
C SER A 107 0.17 -9.00 3.52
N PHE A 108 -0.83 -9.89 3.63
CA PHE A 108 -2.18 -9.59 3.14
C PHE A 108 -2.90 -8.60 4.06
N GLY A 109 -2.70 -8.69 5.37
CA GLY A 109 -3.21 -7.71 6.34
C GLY A 109 -2.68 -6.31 6.05
N TYR A 110 -1.38 -6.18 5.73
CA TYR A 110 -0.79 -4.93 5.26
C TYR A 110 -1.52 -4.35 4.03
N LEU A 111 -1.72 -5.16 2.98
CA LEU A 111 -2.36 -4.69 1.75
C LEU A 111 -3.80 -4.25 1.97
N VAL A 112 -4.55 -5.03 2.75
CA VAL A 112 -5.94 -4.69 3.11
C VAL A 112 -5.98 -3.41 3.93
N ALA A 113 -5.10 -3.26 4.92
CA ALA A 113 -5.01 -2.04 5.72
C ALA A 113 -4.63 -0.82 4.87
N LEU A 114 -3.64 -0.97 3.98
CA LEU A 114 -3.20 0.10 3.07
C LEU A 114 -4.36 0.57 2.17
N TYR A 115 -5.11 -0.38 1.60
CA TYR A 115 -6.30 -0.08 0.80
C TYR A 115 -7.42 0.56 1.63
N ALA A 116 -7.79 -0.02 2.77
CA ALA A 116 -8.87 0.48 3.60
C ALA A 116 -8.58 1.88 4.14
N LEU A 117 -7.36 2.13 4.62
CA LEU A 117 -6.95 3.43 5.13
C LEU A 117 -6.88 4.48 4.01
N SER A 118 -6.38 4.12 2.82
CA SER A 118 -6.32 5.07 1.70
C SER A 118 -7.72 5.42 1.20
N ALA A 119 -8.62 4.44 1.12
CA ALA A 119 -10.04 4.68 0.84
C ALA A 119 -10.70 5.54 1.91
N TRP A 120 -10.40 5.31 3.20
CA TRP A 120 -10.92 6.12 4.29
C TRP A 120 -10.41 7.57 4.25
N PHE A 121 -9.13 7.79 4.02
CA PHE A 121 -8.57 9.14 3.89
C PHE A 121 -9.15 9.91 2.69
N GLN A 122 -9.48 9.21 1.61
CA GLN A 122 -10.10 9.78 0.42
C GLN A 122 -11.63 9.87 0.52
N HIS A 123 -12.24 9.35 1.58
CA HIS A 123 -13.70 9.37 1.74
C HIS A 123 -14.22 10.81 1.70
N PRO A 124 -15.24 11.12 0.88
CA PRO A 124 -15.79 12.45 0.79
C PRO A 124 -16.46 12.85 2.11
N VAL A 125 -16.18 14.05 2.59
CA VAL A 125 -16.85 14.67 3.74
C VAL A 125 -17.29 16.09 3.37
N GLU A 126 -18.44 16.51 3.90
CA GLU A 126 -18.94 17.87 3.73
C GLU A 126 -18.33 18.79 4.80
N LEU A 127 -17.63 19.83 4.35
CA LEU A 127 -17.03 20.87 5.18
C LEU A 127 -17.30 22.22 4.53
N ASP A 128 -17.91 23.14 5.28
CA ASP A 128 -18.22 24.50 4.82
C ASP A 128 -19.02 24.55 3.50
N GLY A 129 -19.94 23.61 3.31
CA GLY A 129 -20.75 23.51 2.09
C GLY A 129 -20.01 22.96 0.86
N MET A 130 -18.76 22.49 1.02
CA MET A 130 -17.99 21.84 -0.04
C MET A 130 -17.65 20.39 0.31
N THR A 131 -17.68 19.51 -0.69
CA THR A 131 -17.23 18.12 -0.54
C THR A 131 -15.72 18.04 -0.72
N LYS A 132 -14.98 17.67 0.34
CA LYS A 132 -13.52 17.48 0.33
C LYS A 132 -13.17 16.07 0.84
N PRO A 133 -12.04 15.46 0.44
CA PRO A 133 -11.59 14.20 1.02
C PRO A 133 -11.24 14.36 2.50
N TYR A 134 -11.53 13.33 3.31
CA TYR A 134 -11.43 13.35 4.77
C TYR A 134 -10.09 13.87 5.29
N TRP A 135 -8.97 13.49 4.67
CA TRP A 135 -7.65 13.94 5.10
C TRP A 135 -7.48 15.47 5.09
N LYS A 136 -8.19 16.19 4.22
CA LYS A 136 -8.14 17.67 4.17
C LYS A 136 -8.80 18.32 5.38
N SER A 137 -9.71 17.62 6.06
CA SER A 137 -10.36 18.13 7.28
C SER A 137 -9.38 18.37 8.43
N TRP A 138 -8.22 17.68 8.41
CA TRP A 138 -7.20 17.78 9.44
C TRP A 138 -6.35 19.04 9.33
N PHE A 139 -6.34 19.64 8.15
CA PHE A 139 -5.65 20.89 7.87
C PHE A 139 -6.73 21.95 7.71
N THR A 140 -7.25 22.46 8.82
CA THR A 140 -8.13 23.62 8.80
C THR A 140 -7.43 24.74 8.04
N GLU A 141 -8.17 25.43 7.16
CA GLU A 141 -7.65 26.59 6.46
C GLU A 141 -7.23 27.60 7.53
N VAL A 142 -5.92 27.82 7.69
CA VAL A 142 -5.41 28.92 8.51
C VAL A 142 -5.96 30.17 7.84
N PRO A 143 -6.75 31.01 8.53
CA PRO A 143 -7.27 32.23 7.92
C PRO A 143 -6.07 33.08 7.50
N HIS A 144 -5.94 33.30 6.18
CA HIS A 144 -5.03 34.27 5.59
C HIS A 144 -5.70 35.64 5.52
#